data_AF-A0A016VPU1-F1
#
_entry.id   AF-A0A016VPU1-F1
#
_cell.length_a   1.000
_cell.length_b   1.000
_cell.length_c   1.000
_cell.angle_alpha   90.00
_cell.angle_beta   90.00
_cell.angle_gamma   90.00
#
_symmetry.space_group_name_H-M   'P 1'
#
loop_
_entity.id
_entity.type
_entity.pdbx_description
1 polymer ?
#
loop_
_entity_poly.entity_id
_entity_poly.type
_entity_poly.pdbx_seq_one_letter_code
_entity_poly.pdbx_strand_id
1 'polypeptide(L)'
;MLLRLLLQLLLMTSFCSTAPSDLPQKKFPSAIIVGVKKAGTRALLEFLRLNPNIRAPGPEVHFFDKNYHKGLDWYRLVNAAICLDLC
;
A
#
# COMPACT_ATOMS: atom_id res chain seq x y z
N MET A 1 -33.84 -39.25 -1.17
CA MET A 1 -33.59 -38.22 -2.19
C MET A 1 -33.64 -36.81 -1.60
N LEU A 2 -34.68 -36.44 -0.85
CA LEU A 2 -34.77 -35.15 -0.14
C LEU A 2 -33.58 -34.87 0.80
N LEU A 3 -33.15 -35.84 1.61
CA LEU A 3 -32.06 -35.65 2.58
C LEU A 3 -30.67 -35.43 1.94
N ARG A 4 -30.43 -35.98 0.74
CA ARG A 4 -29.21 -35.72 -0.04
C ARG A 4 -29.21 -34.31 -0.63
N LEU A 5 -30.37 -33.82 -1.08
CA LEU A 5 -30.53 -32.46 -1.60
C LEU A 5 -30.32 -31.40 -0.50
N LEU A 6 -30.78 -31.68 0.71
CA LEU A 6 -30.66 -30.80 1.87
C LEU A 6 -29.22 -30.71 2.39
N LEU A 7 -28.47 -31.82 2.36
CA LEU A 7 -27.03 -31.84 2.70
C LEU A 7 -26.16 -31.11 1.65
N GLN A 8 -26.52 -31.21 0.36
CA GLN A 8 -25.85 -30.46 -0.71
C GLN A 8 -26.09 -28.95 -0.61
N LEU A 9 -27.28 -28.51 -0.20
CA LEU A 9 -27.58 -27.09 0.00
C LEU A 9 -26.76 -26.47 1.15
N LEU A 10 -26.57 -27.21 2.25
CA LEU A 10 -25.75 -26.77 3.39
C LEU A 10 -24.26 -26.63 3.02
N LEU A 11 -23.70 -27.58 2.26
CA LEU A 11 -22.29 -27.54 1.83
C LEU A 11 -21.95 -26.35 0.91
N MET A 12 -22.92 -25.84 0.13
CA MET A 12 -22.74 -24.65 -0.71
C MET A 12 -22.65 -23.34 0.09
N THR A 13 -23.15 -23.31 1.32
CA THR A 13 -23.10 -22.11 2.18
C THR A 13 -21.77 -21.93 2.90
N SER A 14 -20.96 -22.99 3.01
CA SER A 14 -19.60 -22.97 3.58
C SER A 14 -18.51 -22.49 2.61
N PHE A 15 -18.83 -22.26 1.33
CA PHE A 15 -17.88 -21.80 0.30
C PHE A 15 -18.01 -20.28 0.04
N CYS A 16 -18.28 -19.48 1.07
CA CYS A 16 -18.06 -18.04 0.96
C CYS A 16 -16.55 -17.79 1.08
N SER A 17 -15.88 -18.00 -0.05
CA SER A 17 -14.52 -17.58 -0.29
C SER A 17 -14.46 -16.07 -0.07
N THR A 18 -13.89 -15.65 1.07
CA THR A 18 -13.38 -14.30 1.21
C THR A 18 -12.29 -14.15 0.17
N ALA A 19 -12.65 -13.60 -0.99
CA ALA A 19 -11.69 -13.30 -2.04
C ALA A 19 -10.56 -12.48 -1.42
N PRO A 20 -9.29 -12.93 -1.46
CA PRO A 20 -8.19 -12.03 -1.24
C PRO A 20 -8.28 -11.01 -2.38
N SER A 21 -8.75 -9.82 -2.04
CA SER A 21 -8.56 -8.67 -2.91
C SER A 21 -7.08 -8.33 -2.83
N ASP A 22 -6.25 -9.07 -3.57
CA ASP A 22 -4.84 -8.78 -3.83
C ASP A 22 -4.70 -7.53 -4.73
N LEU A 23 -5.58 -6.55 -4.54
CA LEU A 23 -5.37 -5.21 -5.03
C LEU A 23 -4.40 -4.56 -4.05
N PRO A 24 -3.21 -4.13 -4.49
CA PRO A 24 -2.26 -3.45 -3.61
C PRO A 24 -2.94 -2.23 -3.02
N GLN A 25 -3.31 -2.35 -1.73
CA GLN A 25 -4.02 -1.30 -1.04
C GLN A 25 -3.09 -0.10 -0.86
N LYS A 26 -3.51 1.03 -1.42
CA LYS A 26 -2.82 2.31 -1.35
C LYS A 26 -2.86 2.82 0.10
N LYS A 27 -1.82 2.54 0.87
CA LYS A 27 -1.69 2.98 2.27
C LYS A 27 -0.97 4.33 2.35
N PHE A 28 -1.31 5.11 3.37
CA PHE A 28 -0.50 6.24 3.76
C PHE A 28 0.83 5.77 4.35
N PRO A 29 1.90 6.57 4.24
CA PRO A 29 3.16 6.24 4.87
C PRO A 29 3.02 6.22 6.40
N SER A 30 3.48 5.14 7.02
CA SER A 30 3.49 5.01 8.49
C SER A 30 4.52 5.94 9.15
N ALA A 31 5.57 6.32 8.41
CA ALA A 31 6.63 7.18 8.88
C ALA A 31 7.05 8.15 7.77
N ILE A 32 7.43 9.36 8.16
CA ILE A 32 7.86 10.43 7.25
C ILE A 32 9.22 10.92 7.73
N ILE A 33 10.21 10.96 6.83
CA ILE A 33 11.50 11.58 7.10
C ILE A 33 11.33 13.08 6.90
N VAL A 34 11.24 13.81 8.01
CA VAL A 34 11.23 15.28 8.02
C VAL A 34 12.60 15.74 8.49
N GLY A 35 13.27 16.57 7.70
CA GLY A 35 14.63 17.00 8.01
C GLY A 35 15.06 18.22 7.21
N VAL A 36 16.18 18.81 7.63
CA VAL A 36 16.75 19.98 6.98
C VAL A 36 17.48 19.60 5.69
N LYS A 37 17.46 20.51 4.71
CA LYS A 37 18.24 20.34 3.48
C LYS A 37 19.71 20.13 3.84
N LYS A 38 20.38 19.22 3.10
CA LYS A 38 21.79 18.86 3.24
C LYS A 38 22.18 18.04 4.50
N ALA A 39 21.22 17.58 5.31
CA ALA A 39 21.50 16.63 6.40
C ALA A 39 21.75 15.18 5.92
N GLY A 40 21.67 14.91 4.61
CA GLY A 40 21.86 13.56 4.07
C GLY A 40 20.62 12.67 4.17
N THR A 41 19.42 13.24 4.20
CA THR A 41 18.13 12.49 4.19
C THR A 41 18.03 11.51 3.02
N ARG A 42 18.61 11.87 1.86
CA ARG A 42 18.77 11.01 0.68
C ARG A 42 19.57 9.74 0.95
N ALA A 43 20.68 9.83 1.70
CA ALA A 43 21.49 8.66 2.03
C ALA A 43 20.74 7.72 2.99
N LEU A 44 20.07 8.29 4.01
CA LEU A 44 19.21 7.53 4.92
C LEU A 44 18.12 6.77 4.16
N LEU A 45 17.47 7.42 3.19
CA LEU A 45 16.45 6.79 2.36
C LEU A 45 16.99 5.59 1.57
N GLU A 46 18.19 5.69 0.99
CA GLU A 46 18.82 4.58 0.28
C GLU A 46 19.19 3.42 1.22
N PHE A 47 19.68 3.70 2.42
CA PHE A 47 19.94 2.65 3.41
C PHE A 47 18.66 1.92 3.82
N LEU A 48 17.55 2.65 3.99
CA LEU A 48 16.26 2.05 4.34
C LEU A 48 15.69 1.17 3.24
N ARG A 49 15.99 1.46 1.96
CA ARG A 49 15.57 0.62 0.83
C ARG A 49 16.21 -0.76 0.79
N LEU A 50 17.34 -0.96 1.48
CA LEU A 50 17.96 -2.28 1.57
C LEU A 50 17.12 -3.26 2.41
N ASN A 51 16.16 -2.76 3.19
CA ASN A 51 15.30 -3.60 4.03
C ASN A 51 14.05 -4.05 3.24
N PRO A 52 13.81 -5.37 3.10
CA PRO A 52 12.65 -5.89 2.36
C PRO A 52 11.30 -5.49 2.97
N ASN A 53 11.27 -5.08 4.24
CA ASN A 53 10.05 -4.65 4.93
C ASN A 53 9.72 -3.16 4.73
N ILE A 54 10.64 -2.38 4.16
CA ILE A 54 10.49 -0.93 4.01
C ILE A 54 10.34 -0.60 2.52
N ARG A 55 9.17 -0.08 2.17
CA ARG A 55 8.91 0.46 0.83
C ARG A 55 8.92 1.98 0.89
N ALA A 56 9.81 2.59 0.12
CA ALA A 56 10.00 4.02 0.13
C ALA A 56 9.96 4.60 -1.29
N PRO A 57 9.38 5.80 -1.48
CA PRO A 57 9.34 6.46 -2.78
C PRO A 57 10.74 6.74 -3.32
N GLY A 58 10.87 6.70 -4.65
CA GLY A 58 12.11 7.02 -5.39
C GLY A 58 12.56 8.47 -5.16
N PRO A 59 11.86 9.45 -5.78
CA PRO A 59 12.11 10.88 -5.57
C PRO A 59 11.36 11.44 -4.35
N GLU A 60 11.85 12.56 -3.82
CA GLU A 60 11.15 13.34 -2.79
C GLU A 60 9.86 13.93 -3.38
N VAL A 61 8.70 13.52 -2.85
CA VAL A 61 7.37 13.91 -3.38
C VAL A 61 7.06 15.40 -3.12
N HIS A 62 7.76 16.04 -2.18
CA HIS A 62 7.55 17.44 -1.76
C HIS A 62 6.07 17.78 -1.55
N PHE A 63 5.31 16.86 -0.95
CA PHE A 63 3.87 17.05 -0.75
C PHE A 63 3.58 18.27 0.13
N PHE A 64 4.20 18.32 1.32
CA PHE A 64 3.96 19.38 2.30
C PHE A 64 4.55 20.75 1.90
N ASP A 65 5.47 20.80 0.93
CA ASP A 65 6.07 22.05 0.47
C ASP A 65 5.34 22.64 -0.75
N LYS A 66 5.30 21.87 -1.85
CA LYS A 66 4.91 22.37 -3.19
C LYS A 66 3.55 21.86 -3.64
N ASN A 67 3.18 20.64 -3.23
CA ASN A 67 2.05 19.91 -3.79
C ASN A 67 0.85 19.82 -2.84
N TYR A 68 0.83 20.61 -1.76
CA TYR A 68 -0.24 20.55 -0.76
C TYR A 68 -1.62 20.84 -1.37
N HIS A 69 -1.67 21.74 -2.38
CA HIS A 69 -2.88 22.10 -3.11
C HIS A 69 -3.54 20.93 -3.88
N LYS A 70 -2.80 19.85 -4.16
CA LYS A 70 -3.32 18.68 -4.90
C LYS A 70 -4.15 17.74 -4.01
N GLY A 71 -4.17 17.99 -2.70
CA GLY A 71 -4.94 17.21 -1.74
C GLY A 71 -4.32 15.86 -1.38
N LEU A 72 -4.89 15.23 -0.36
CA LEU A 72 -4.42 13.96 0.21
C LEU A 72 -4.64 12.78 -0.74
N ASP A 73 -5.63 12.86 -1.63
CA ASP A 73 -5.90 11.82 -2.62
C ASP A 73 -4.74 11.69 -3.62
N TRP A 74 -4.20 12.83 -4.08
CA TRP A 74 -3.00 12.85 -4.90
C TRP A 74 -1.80 12.25 -4.15
N TYR A 75 -1.64 12.56 -2.87
CA TYR A 75 -0.56 11.99 -2.05
C TYR A 75 -0.66 10.46 -1.91
N ARG A 76 -1.88 9.91 -1.77
CA ARG A 76 -2.10 8.45 -1.78
C ARG A 76 -1.74 7.83 -3.13
N LEU A 77 -2.08 8.49 -4.24
CA LEU A 77 -1.81 7.98 -5.58
C LEU A 77 -0.32 7.92 -5.88
N VAL A 78 0.43 8.97 -5.54
CA VAL A 78 1.88 9.04 -5.79
C VAL A 78 2.64 8.00 -4.98
N ASN A 79 2.32 7.83 -3.70
CA ASN A 79 2.97 6.80 -2.87
C ASN A 79 2.59 5.37 -3.29
N ALA A 80 1.42 5.20 -3.92
CA ALA A 80 0.97 3.90 -4.39
C ALA A 80 1.59 3.43 -5.71
N ALA A 81 1.95 4.35 -6.61
CA ALA A 81 2.58 4.00 -7.88
C ALA A 81 3.88 3.20 -7.66
N ILE A 82 4.67 3.61 -6.67
CA ILE A 82 5.93 2.92 -6.29
C ILE A 82 5.67 1.53 -5.67
N CYS A 83 4.48 1.32 -5.08
CA CYS A 83 4.09 0.02 -4.54
C CYS A 83 3.56 -0.93 -5.62
N LEU A 84 3.12 -0.40 -6.77
CA LEU A 84 2.61 -1.17 -7.92
C LEU A 84 3.74 -1.66 -8.85
N ASP A 85 4.89 -0.99 -8.88
CA ASP A 85 6.05 -1.41 -9.69
C ASP A 85 6.88 -2.55 -9.06
N LEU A 86 6.47 -3.08 -7.89
CA LEU A 86 7.20 -4.11 -7.14
C LEU A 86 6.35 -5.35 -6.77
N CYS A 87 5.16 -5.48 -7.35
CA CYS A 87 4.30 -6.67 -7.23
C CYS A 87 4.10 -7.34 -8.58
#